data_AF-A0A2V1BAC7-F1
#
_entry.id   AF-A0A2V1BAC7-F1
#
_cell.length_a   1.000
_cell.length_b   1.000
_cell.length_c   1.000
_cell.angle_alpha   90.00
_cell.angle_beta   90.00
_cell.angle_gamma   90.00
#
_symmetry.space_group_name_H-M   'P 1'
#
loop_
_entity.id
_entity.type
_entity.pdbx_description
1 polymer ?
#
loop_
_entity_poly.entity_id
_entity_poly.type
_entity_poly.pdbx_seq_one_letter_code
_entity_poly.pdbx_strand_id
1 'polypeptide(L)'
;MFPSEISHTPLPGATIHQLKIKPVFDALVKREKFYAHYLARAAWHGSRIVMRQVSPESPDIFDFIMDLYHACDGKWDILVAQCNITSEELTSFLDYAAMFLCNLGNFYGEGDQKFVPDVTAEALRKIADISTKTKASLDKIIDPLLAVPPFSLGYPSKNALSGYYPGIEPITQDEIARVSEVMNKTSIGPENTRVRKVVKDGKPILQLLQASAETGPLKAGHDELADGMFLVRGDHSDELARVCSALQKAKDYAGNDKQTQFLTHYVEFFRTGSLKAFQESQKAWVTDISARVENILGFIEPYRDPAGIRSEWEAMIGIADADEIKKLKIFVDSSTSFIRQLPWAVKGVNDGKGTFEKSLFEAPDFTSVHVLALCGSIYEYIREACGFKNIVLANRLSLKSFKSTTHIVRFLTTAIHELIGHGTGKLLSETSPGTYNFDKQNPPTSPLSGEVVTSHYLHGQTWGSVFGKLAGTVEECRAILMSEYFMDNKDLLDIQVFLR
;
A
#
# COMPACT_ATOMS: atom_id res chain seq x y z
N MET A 1 7.98 -25.75 28.53
CA MET A 1 8.55 -24.39 28.37
C MET A 1 7.37 -23.50 28.03
N PHE A 2 6.88 -22.72 28.99
CA PHE A 2 5.83 -21.74 28.71
C PHE A 2 6.38 -20.74 27.69
N PRO A 3 5.59 -20.25 26.71
CA PRO A 3 6.07 -19.17 25.86
C PRO A 3 6.34 -17.98 26.78
N SER A 4 7.56 -17.45 26.73
CA SER A 4 7.91 -16.17 27.33
C SER A 4 6.84 -15.14 26.97
N GLU A 5 6.41 -14.33 27.95
CA GLU A 5 5.51 -13.21 27.73
C GLU A 5 5.93 -12.48 26.44
N ILE A 6 4.99 -12.34 25.49
CA ILE A 6 5.26 -11.65 24.23
C ILE A 6 5.57 -10.20 24.61
N SER A 7 6.84 -9.80 24.48
CA SER A 7 7.22 -8.41 24.72
C SER A 7 6.53 -7.53 23.67
N HIS A 8 5.90 -6.45 24.14
CA HIS A 8 5.36 -5.40 23.29
C HIS A 8 6.39 -4.31 23.00
N THR A 9 7.66 -4.54 23.28
CA THR A 9 8.73 -3.59 22.96
C THR A 9 9.38 -3.93 21.61
N PRO A 10 9.85 -2.92 20.85
CA PRO A 10 10.69 -3.17 19.69
C PRO A 10 11.92 -4.00 20.06
N LEU A 11 12.32 -4.90 19.16
CA LEU A 11 13.57 -5.65 19.34
C LEU A 11 14.75 -4.66 19.31
N PRO A 12 15.65 -4.69 20.31
CA PRO A 12 16.83 -3.85 20.33
C PRO A 12 17.71 -4.07 19.10
N GLY A 13 18.30 -3.00 18.58
CA GLY A 13 19.30 -3.11 17.50
C GLY A 13 18.71 -3.44 16.13
N ALA A 14 17.51 -2.92 15.82
CA ALA A 14 16.95 -3.01 14.47
C ALA A 14 17.94 -2.48 13.42
N THR A 15 18.16 -3.25 12.35
CA THR A 15 19.11 -2.86 11.32
C THR A 15 18.55 -1.70 10.49
N ILE A 16 19.22 -0.54 10.55
CA ILE A 16 18.87 0.64 9.76
C ILE A 16 19.62 0.61 8.43
N HIS A 17 18.88 0.84 7.35
CA HIS A 17 19.41 0.86 6.00
C HIS A 17 19.01 2.13 5.27
N GLN A 18 19.97 2.80 4.63
CA GLN A 18 19.69 3.95 3.79
C GLN A 18 19.30 3.51 2.38
N LEU A 19 18.10 3.91 1.92
CA LEU A 19 17.71 3.75 0.52
C LEU A 19 18.65 4.56 -0.38
N LYS A 20 19.40 3.87 -1.24
CA LYS A 20 20.30 4.51 -2.21
C LYS A 20 19.48 4.99 -3.41
N ILE A 21 19.51 6.28 -3.69
CA ILE A 21 18.74 6.90 -4.78
C ILE A 21 19.54 7.93 -5.61
N LYS A 22 20.68 8.39 -5.09
CA LYS A 22 21.45 9.51 -5.67
C LYS A 22 21.80 9.33 -7.15
N PRO A 23 22.36 8.19 -7.63
CA PRO A 23 22.77 8.08 -9.03
C PRO A 23 21.62 8.24 -10.02
N VAL A 24 20.49 7.57 -9.77
CA VAL A 24 19.32 7.64 -10.66
C VAL A 24 18.61 8.99 -10.57
N PHE A 25 18.62 9.64 -9.40
CA PHE A 25 18.10 11.00 -9.23
C PHE A 25 18.97 12.02 -9.97
N ASP A 26 20.29 11.93 -9.86
CA ASP A 26 21.22 12.84 -10.53
C ASP A 26 21.07 12.78 -12.06
N ALA A 27 20.78 11.58 -12.61
CA ALA A 27 20.53 11.34 -14.01
C ALA A 27 19.21 11.93 -14.55
N LEU A 28 18.28 12.36 -13.69
CA LEU A 28 17.05 13.05 -14.12
C LEU A 28 17.37 14.41 -14.72
N VAL A 29 16.63 14.79 -15.78
CA VAL A 29 16.67 16.17 -16.26
C VAL A 29 15.96 17.11 -15.28
N LYS A 30 16.23 18.42 -15.37
CA LYS A 30 15.70 19.41 -14.42
C LYS A 30 14.16 19.35 -14.27
N ARG A 31 13.42 19.16 -15.36
CA ARG A 31 11.95 18.99 -15.36
C ARG A 31 11.54 17.80 -14.50
N GLU A 32 12.14 16.64 -14.73
CA GLU A 32 11.83 15.40 -14.02
C GLU A 32 12.19 15.48 -12.55
N LYS A 33 13.28 16.18 -12.19
CA LYS A 33 13.62 16.46 -10.78
C LYS A 33 12.52 17.26 -10.08
N PHE A 34 11.96 18.28 -10.73
CA PHE A 34 10.83 19.01 -10.17
C PHE A 34 9.57 18.16 -10.08
N TYR A 35 9.28 17.39 -11.13
CA TYR A 35 8.16 16.43 -11.14
C TYR A 35 8.25 15.46 -9.95
N ALA A 36 9.38 14.78 -9.81
CA ALA A 36 9.66 13.85 -8.71
C ALA A 36 9.63 14.54 -7.33
N HIS A 37 10.16 15.77 -7.22
CA HIS A 37 10.11 16.54 -5.98
C HIS A 37 8.68 16.80 -5.50
N TYR A 38 7.83 17.32 -6.39
CA TYR A 38 6.46 17.66 -6.01
C TYR A 38 5.60 16.42 -5.77
N LEU A 39 5.81 15.34 -6.52
CA LEU A 39 5.21 14.04 -6.23
C LEU A 39 5.65 13.49 -4.85
N ALA A 40 6.95 13.53 -4.54
CA ALA A 40 7.46 13.09 -3.25
C ALA A 40 6.89 13.94 -2.09
N ARG A 41 6.70 15.25 -2.30
CA ARG A 41 6.01 16.10 -1.34
C ARG A 41 4.55 15.70 -1.15
N ALA A 42 3.83 15.41 -2.23
CA ALA A 42 2.44 14.94 -2.16
C ALA A 42 2.36 13.63 -1.35
N ALA A 43 3.26 12.67 -1.61
CA ALA A 43 3.34 11.42 -0.86
C ALA A 43 3.46 11.66 0.66
N TRP A 44 4.45 12.46 1.09
CA TRP A 44 4.70 12.72 2.51
C TRP A 44 3.68 13.65 3.17
N HIS A 45 2.95 14.48 2.41
CA HIS A 45 1.85 15.26 2.96
C HIS A 45 0.69 14.39 3.48
N GLY A 46 0.57 13.14 3.02
CA GLY A 46 -0.39 12.16 3.53
C GLY A 46 0.06 11.37 4.76
N SER A 47 1.27 11.57 5.30
CA SER A 47 1.76 10.78 6.45
C SER A 47 0.86 10.83 7.68
N ARG A 48 0.27 11.99 7.98
CA ARG A 48 -0.70 12.16 9.08
C ARG A 48 -2.03 11.46 8.82
N ILE A 49 -2.35 11.14 7.56
CA ILE A 49 -3.52 10.32 7.21
C ILE A 49 -3.29 8.90 7.74
N VAL A 50 -2.14 8.29 7.39
CA VAL A 50 -1.71 6.97 7.87
C VAL A 50 -1.73 6.92 9.39
N MET A 51 -1.10 7.89 10.07
CA MET A 51 -1.08 7.94 11.54
C MET A 51 -2.49 7.88 12.15
N ARG A 52 -3.46 8.61 11.58
CA ARG A 52 -4.87 8.59 12.04
C ARG A 52 -5.63 7.33 11.67
N GLN A 53 -5.21 6.63 10.62
CA GLN A 53 -5.74 5.30 10.25
C GLN A 53 -5.19 4.19 11.17
N VAL A 54 -4.02 4.40 11.78
CA VAL A 54 -3.44 3.50 12.79
C VAL A 54 -4.09 3.68 14.16
N SER A 55 -3.85 4.81 14.83
CA SER A 55 -4.32 5.04 16.18
C SER A 55 -4.56 6.53 16.49
N PRO A 56 -5.49 6.86 17.41
CA PRO A 56 -5.75 8.24 17.79
C PRO A 56 -4.52 8.99 18.30
N GLU A 57 -3.62 8.31 19.01
CA GLU A 57 -2.43 8.90 19.62
C GLU A 57 -1.24 9.05 18.67
N SER A 58 -1.22 8.36 17.52
CA SER A 58 -0.07 8.37 16.61
C SER A 58 0.35 9.77 16.14
N PRO A 59 -0.56 10.68 15.72
CA PRO A 59 -0.16 12.03 15.33
C PRO A 59 0.55 12.82 16.43
N ASP A 60 0.11 12.66 17.68
CA ASP A 60 0.70 13.36 18.83
C ASP A 60 2.01 12.69 19.28
N ILE A 61 2.17 11.36 19.13
CA ILE A 61 3.45 10.67 19.33
C ILE A 61 4.48 11.18 18.32
N PHE A 62 4.10 11.32 17.04
CA PHE A 62 4.97 11.90 16.01
C PHE A 62 5.43 13.30 16.42
N ASP A 63 4.50 14.14 16.87
CA ASP A 63 4.80 15.52 17.29
C ASP A 63 5.72 15.55 18.51
N PHE A 64 5.55 14.63 19.47
CA PHE A 64 6.48 14.49 20.59
C PHE A 64 7.91 14.13 20.15
N ILE A 65 8.07 13.18 19.23
CA ILE A 65 9.38 12.78 18.69
C ILE A 65 10.04 13.97 17.95
N MET A 66 9.27 14.69 17.13
CA MET A 66 9.77 15.87 16.41
C MET A 66 10.11 17.03 17.35
N ASP A 67 9.31 17.26 18.38
CA ASP A 67 9.56 18.29 19.39
C ASP A 67 10.86 18.02 20.15
N LEU A 68 11.13 16.75 20.49
CA LEU A 68 12.40 16.35 21.09
C LEU A 68 13.57 16.57 20.12
N TYR A 69 13.43 16.14 18.86
CA TYR A 69 14.44 16.36 17.83
C TYR A 69 14.80 17.85 17.68
N HIS A 70 13.79 18.72 17.67
CA HIS A 70 14.02 20.16 17.59
C HIS A 70 14.60 20.76 18.88
N ALA A 71 14.21 20.26 20.05
CA ALA A 71 14.76 20.72 21.33
C ALA A 71 16.25 20.37 21.49
N CYS A 72 16.70 19.24 20.93
CA CYS A 72 18.10 18.81 20.98
C CYS A 72 18.89 19.06 19.68
N ASP A 73 18.29 19.61 18.63
CA ASP A 73 18.90 19.81 17.31
C ASP A 73 19.47 18.49 16.72
N GLY A 74 18.75 17.38 16.97
CA GLY A 74 19.18 16.02 16.61
C GLY A 74 20.41 15.49 17.38
N LYS A 75 20.93 16.24 18.36
CA LYS A 75 22.07 15.84 19.20
C LYS A 75 21.54 15.14 20.45
N TRP A 76 21.10 13.91 20.28
CA TRP A 76 20.40 13.12 21.31
C TRP A 76 21.19 12.95 22.63
N ASP A 77 22.52 12.93 22.58
CA ASP A 77 23.39 12.85 23.78
C ASP A 77 23.19 14.00 24.77
N ILE A 78 22.65 15.14 24.31
CA ILE A 78 22.27 16.26 25.18
C ILE A 78 21.23 15.82 26.22
N LEU A 79 20.32 14.91 25.86
CA LEU A 79 19.29 14.41 26.79
C LEU A 79 19.93 13.62 27.94
N VAL A 80 20.98 12.83 27.68
CA VAL A 80 21.73 12.14 28.74
C VAL A 80 22.39 13.15 29.67
N ALA A 81 23.02 14.18 29.10
CA ALA A 81 23.75 15.19 29.87
C ALA A 81 22.83 16.10 30.71
N GLN A 82 21.60 16.37 30.26
CA GLN A 82 20.74 17.41 30.84
C GLN A 82 19.47 16.85 31.52
N CYS A 83 18.98 15.68 31.10
CA CYS A 83 17.71 15.13 31.57
C CYS A 83 17.85 14.02 32.60
N ASN A 84 19.06 13.73 33.10
CA ASN A 84 19.30 12.69 34.12
C ASN A 84 18.75 11.30 33.71
N ILE A 85 18.94 10.94 32.45
CA ILE A 85 18.67 9.61 31.89
C ILE A 85 19.97 8.90 31.57
N THR A 86 19.92 7.58 31.48
CA THR A 86 21.03 6.75 31.04
C THR A 86 21.12 6.68 29.51
N SER A 87 22.28 6.31 28.99
CA SER A 87 22.44 6.04 27.54
C SER A 87 21.60 4.86 27.06
N GLU A 88 21.31 3.89 27.94
CA GLU A 88 20.45 2.74 27.64
C GLU A 88 18.98 3.18 27.49
N GLU A 89 18.45 3.98 28.42
CA GLU A 89 17.10 4.55 28.32
C GLU A 89 16.94 5.42 27.05
N LEU A 90 17.96 6.22 26.72
CA LEU A 90 17.96 6.98 25.47
C LEU A 90 17.92 6.05 24.26
N THR A 91 18.75 5.01 24.24
CA THR A 91 18.80 4.04 23.14
C THR A 91 17.45 3.34 22.96
N SER A 92 16.84 2.86 24.04
CA SER A 92 15.51 2.23 23.99
C SER A 92 14.42 3.17 23.47
N PHE A 93 14.45 4.45 23.86
CA PHE A 93 13.53 5.45 23.31
C PHE A 93 13.78 5.69 21.81
N LEU A 94 15.05 5.79 21.38
CA LEU A 94 15.39 6.00 19.98
C LEU A 94 15.03 4.80 19.10
N ASP A 95 15.18 3.58 19.60
CA ASP A 95 14.73 2.35 18.92
C ASP A 95 13.20 2.39 18.72
N TYR A 96 12.45 2.80 19.75
CA TYR A 96 11.01 3.05 19.62
C TYR A 96 10.68 4.14 18.60
N ALA A 97 11.34 5.29 18.69
CA ALA A 97 11.08 6.41 17.79
C ALA A 97 11.38 6.03 16.32
N ALA A 98 12.48 5.32 16.08
CA ALA A 98 12.81 4.80 14.75
C ALA A 98 11.75 3.81 14.24
N MET A 99 11.30 2.88 15.09
CA MET A 99 10.25 1.93 14.73
C MET A 99 8.91 2.64 14.45
N PHE A 100 8.52 3.60 15.28
CA PHE A 100 7.33 4.43 15.09
C PHE A 100 7.39 5.18 13.76
N LEU A 101 8.50 5.88 13.48
CA LEU A 101 8.65 6.66 12.25
C LEU A 101 8.67 5.79 10.99
N CYS A 102 9.20 4.58 11.08
CA CYS A 102 9.19 3.60 9.99
C CYS A 102 7.77 3.11 9.66
N ASN A 103 6.94 2.90 10.69
CA ASN A 103 5.57 2.41 10.52
C ASN A 103 4.51 3.52 10.40
N LEU A 104 4.90 4.78 10.60
CA LEU A 104 3.99 5.94 10.74
C LEU A 104 2.89 5.71 11.79
N GLY A 105 3.23 5.01 12.86
CA GLY A 105 2.28 4.65 13.92
C GLY A 105 2.90 3.69 14.94
N ASN A 106 2.20 3.48 16.06
CA ASN A 106 2.64 2.62 17.18
C ASN A 106 2.19 1.15 17.06
N PHE A 107 1.94 0.70 15.83
CA PHE A 107 1.61 -0.69 15.48
C PHE A 107 2.46 -1.11 14.30
N TYR A 108 2.97 -2.34 14.30
CA TYR A 108 3.72 -2.86 13.17
C TYR A 108 2.84 -2.91 11.92
N GLY A 109 3.38 -2.47 10.77
CA GLY A 109 2.71 -2.61 9.48
C GLY A 109 2.52 -4.07 9.08
N GLU A 110 3.41 -4.96 9.51
CA GLU A 110 3.24 -6.41 9.36
C GLU A 110 2.77 -7.03 10.69
N GLY A 111 1.65 -7.75 10.65
CA GLY A 111 1.10 -8.43 11.82
C GLY A 111 0.28 -7.56 12.77
N ASP A 112 0.20 -6.24 12.53
CA ASP A 112 -0.70 -5.31 13.23
C ASP A 112 -0.58 -5.31 14.76
N GLN A 113 0.55 -5.76 15.31
CA GLN A 113 0.76 -5.80 16.75
C GLN A 113 1.18 -4.42 17.29
N LYS A 114 0.62 -4.01 18.44
CA LYS A 114 1.04 -2.79 19.14
C LYS A 114 2.45 -2.96 19.69
N PHE A 115 3.26 -1.91 19.55
CA PHE A 115 4.52 -1.79 20.27
C PHE A 115 4.60 -0.50 21.11
N VAL A 116 5.25 -0.59 22.26
CA VAL A 116 5.43 0.48 23.25
C VAL A 116 6.92 0.68 23.51
N PRO A 117 7.36 1.87 23.95
CA PRO A 117 8.78 2.12 24.17
C PRO A 117 9.27 1.31 25.39
N ASP A 118 10.48 0.76 25.31
CA ASP A 118 11.11 0.00 26.42
C ASP A 118 11.77 0.93 27.44
N VAL A 119 10.96 1.81 28.01
CA VAL A 119 11.37 2.84 28.98
C VAL A 119 10.26 3.07 29.99
N THR A 120 10.63 3.46 31.21
CA THR A 120 9.65 3.78 32.25
C THR A 120 8.96 5.11 31.97
N ALA A 121 7.75 5.30 32.51
CA ALA A 121 7.08 6.60 32.48
C ALA A 121 7.92 7.71 33.13
N GLU A 122 8.70 7.39 34.17
CA GLU A 122 9.62 8.34 34.79
C GLU A 122 10.74 8.76 33.84
N ALA A 123 11.35 7.81 33.12
CA ALA A 123 12.37 8.08 32.12
C ALA A 123 11.82 8.93 30.95
N LEU A 124 10.60 8.67 30.49
CA LEU A 124 9.95 9.51 29.48
C LEU A 124 9.72 10.93 29.96
N ARG A 125 9.27 11.12 31.21
CA ARG A 125 9.10 12.45 31.80
C ARG A 125 10.43 13.20 31.89
N LYS A 126 11.49 12.50 32.29
CA LYS A 126 12.85 13.03 32.27
C LYS A 126 13.29 13.42 30.85
N ILE A 127 13.14 12.55 29.84
CA ILE A 127 13.41 12.87 28.43
C ILE A 127 12.70 14.16 28.02
N ALA A 128 11.42 14.30 28.37
CA ALA A 128 10.62 15.46 28.05
C ALA A 128 11.01 16.74 28.84
N ASP A 129 11.85 16.66 29.87
CA ASP A 129 12.26 17.81 30.69
C ASP A 129 13.12 18.84 29.94
N ILE A 130 13.65 18.49 28.77
CA ILE A 130 14.49 19.38 27.95
C ILE A 130 13.80 20.70 27.56
N SER A 131 12.46 20.72 27.49
CA SER A 131 11.70 21.95 27.21
C SER A 131 10.27 21.90 27.76
N THR A 132 9.64 23.06 27.95
CA THR A 132 8.21 23.14 28.34
C THR A 132 7.28 22.57 27.26
N LYS A 133 7.66 22.70 25.98
CA LYS A 133 6.90 22.16 24.85
C LYS A 133 6.87 20.63 24.88
N THR A 134 8.03 19.99 25.06
CA THR A 134 8.15 18.52 25.11
C THR A 134 7.39 17.92 26.29
N LYS A 135 7.36 18.59 27.46
CA LYS A 135 6.49 18.20 28.58
C LYS A 135 5.01 18.19 28.19
N ALA A 136 4.54 19.30 27.63
CA ALA A 136 3.14 19.44 27.23
C ALA A 136 2.75 18.43 26.13
N SER A 137 3.67 18.12 25.21
CA SER A 137 3.46 17.09 24.18
C SER A 137 3.38 15.69 24.79
N LEU A 138 4.26 15.34 25.74
CA LEU A 138 4.22 14.04 26.42
C LEU A 138 2.95 13.86 27.27
N ASP A 139 2.53 14.89 28.02
CA ASP A 139 1.37 14.79 28.92
C ASP A 139 0.07 14.43 28.19
N LYS A 140 -0.04 14.75 26.89
CA LYS A 140 -1.19 14.35 26.06
C LYS A 140 -1.25 12.85 25.76
N ILE A 141 -0.08 12.19 25.72
CA ILE A 141 0.07 10.86 25.13
C ILE A 141 0.73 9.83 26.02
N ILE A 142 1.25 10.18 27.19
CA ILE A 142 2.01 9.23 28.03
C ILE A 142 1.22 7.96 28.37
N ASP A 143 -0.08 8.10 28.67
CA ASP A 143 -0.95 6.97 28.97
C ASP A 143 -1.19 6.08 27.74
N PRO A 144 -1.71 6.57 26.59
CA PRO A 144 -1.90 5.73 25.41
C PRO A 144 -0.59 5.22 24.78
N LEU A 145 0.52 5.94 24.94
CA LEU A 145 1.87 5.54 24.50
C LEU A 145 2.34 4.25 25.19
N LEU A 146 2.06 4.11 26.49
CA LEU A 146 2.48 2.96 27.31
C LEU A 146 1.38 1.90 27.50
N ALA A 147 0.14 2.18 27.10
CA ALA A 147 -0.99 1.28 27.32
C ALA A 147 -0.94 0.02 26.46
N VAL A 148 -1.00 -1.14 27.10
CA VAL A 148 -1.32 -2.44 26.51
C VAL A 148 -2.31 -3.13 27.45
N PRO A 149 -3.52 -3.52 27.01
CA PRO A 149 -4.10 -3.40 25.66
C PRO A 149 -4.35 -1.95 25.18
N PRO A 150 -4.65 -1.72 23.88
CA PRO A 150 -4.89 -2.72 22.80
C PRO A 150 -3.62 -3.49 22.40
N PHE A 151 -3.79 -4.75 22.02
CA PHE A 151 -2.69 -5.65 21.61
C PHE A 151 -2.44 -5.61 20.10
N SER A 152 -3.49 -5.39 19.30
CA SER A 152 -3.42 -5.39 17.84
C SER A 152 -4.41 -4.42 17.21
N LEU A 153 -4.29 -4.19 15.90
CA LEU A 153 -5.40 -3.63 15.13
C LEU A 153 -6.50 -4.68 14.92
N GLY A 154 -7.75 -4.21 14.81
CA GLY A 154 -8.92 -5.05 14.68
C GLY A 154 -10.22 -4.28 14.94
N TYR A 155 -11.35 -4.98 14.95
CA TYR A 155 -12.61 -4.34 15.35
C TYR A 155 -12.49 -3.71 16.74
N PRO A 156 -12.95 -2.45 16.94
CA PRO A 156 -12.83 -1.77 18.22
C PRO A 156 -13.34 -2.63 19.38
N SER A 157 -12.48 -2.89 20.36
CA SER A 157 -12.79 -3.69 21.53
C SER A 157 -11.82 -3.36 22.67
N LYS A 158 -11.93 -4.06 23.81
CA LYS A 158 -10.94 -3.96 24.88
C LYS A 158 -9.52 -4.35 24.42
N ASN A 159 -9.41 -5.25 23.44
CA ASN A 159 -8.14 -5.86 23.05
C ASN A 159 -7.59 -5.34 21.71
N ALA A 160 -8.41 -4.63 20.93
CA ALA A 160 -8.06 -4.19 19.60
C ALA A 160 -8.57 -2.79 19.30
N LEU A 161 -7.85 -2.09 18.41
CA LEU A 161 -8.12 -0.71 18.00
C LEU A 161 -8.23 -0.64 16.48
N SER A 162 -8.94 0.36 15.96
CA SER A 162 -8.88 0.68 14.54
C SER A 162 -9.12 2.17 14.29
N GLY A 163 -8.20 2.81 13.58
CA GLY A 163 -8.36 4.20 13.17
C GLY A 163 -9.42 4.43 12.08
N TYR A 164 -9.97 3.36 11.48
CA TYR A 164 -11.11 3.40 10.55
C TYR A 164 -12.46 3.58 11.23
N TYR A 165 -12.52 3.32 12.54
CA TYR A 165 -13.72 3.47 13.36
C TYR A 165 -13.49 4.47 14.50
N PRO A 166 -13.18 5.74 14.19
CA PRO A 166 -12.82 6.72 15.21
C PRO A 166 -14.01 7.13 16.07
N GLY A 167 -13.74 7.68 17.24
CA GLY A 167 -14.76 8.22 18.14
C GLY A 167 -14.74 7.57 19.52
N ILE A 168 -15.47 8.19 20.44
CA ILE A 168 -15.59 7.72 21.83
C ILE A 168 -16.73 6.70 21.95
N GLU A 169 -17.77 6.86 21.12
CA GLU A 169 -18.93 5.98 21.14
C GLU A 169 -18.60 4.63 20.48
N PRO A 170 -18.83 3.50 21.18
CA PRO A 170 -18.54 2.18 20.63
C PRO A 170 -19.47 1.87 19.45
N ILE A 171 -18.86 1.47 18.35
CA ILE A 171 -19.55 1.03 17.13
C ILE A 171 -19.51 -0.50 17.02
N THR A 172 -20.62 -1.11 16.63
CA THR A 172 -20.74 -2.56 16.48
C THR A 172 -20.44 -3.03 15.05
N GLN A 173 -20.11 -4.31 14.87
CA GLN A 173 -19.95 -4.89 13.54
C GLN A 173 -21.24 -4.83 12.71
N ASP A 174 -22.41 -4.97 13.34
CA ASP A 174 -23.71 -4.81 12.68
C ASP A 174 -23.94 -3.37 12.21
N GLU A 175 -23.54 -2.37 13.00
CA GLU A 175 -23.55 -0.97 12.58
C GLU A 175 -22.64 -0.74 11.37
N ILE A 176 -21.43 -1.30 11.37
CA ILE A 176 -20.47 -1.22 10.27
C ILE A 176 -21.05 -1.88 9.00
N ALA A 177 -21.62 -3.08 9.13
CA ALA A 177 -22.23 -3.81 8.01
C ALA A 177 -23.39 -3.03 7.40
N ARG A 178 -24.26 -2.42 8.24
CA ARG A 178 -25.34 -1.55 7.76
C ARG A 178 -24.82 -0.34 7.00
N VAL A 179 -23.72 0.29 7.45
CA VAL A 179 -23.10 1.39 6.71
C VAL A 179 -22.67 0.91 5.31
N SER A 180 -22.01 -0.24 5.23
CA SER A 180 -21.60 -0.82 3.94
C SER A 180 -22.79 -1.08 3.00
N GLU A 181 -23.93 -1.55 3.51
CA GLU A 181 -25.14 -1.73 2.71
C GLU A 181 -25.69 -0.40 2.16
N VAL A 182 -25.71 0.65 2.99
CA VAL A 182 -26.17 1.98 2.58
C VAL A 182 -25.22 2.61 1.56
N MET A 183 -23.91 2.43 1.74
CA MET A 183 -22.89 2.86 0.79
C MET A 183 -23.09 2.22 -0.59
N ASN A 184 -23.34 0.91 -0.64
CA ASN A 184 -23.65 0.21 -1.88
C ASN A 184 -24.92 0.76 -2.56
N LYS A 185 -25.99 1.01 -1.80
CA LYS A 185 -27.25 1.59 -2.33
C LYS A 185 -27.08 3.02 -2.85
N THR A 186 -26.17 3.79 -2.25
CA THR A 186 -25.91 5.19 -2.59
C THR A 186 -24.73 5.39 -3.55
N SER A 187 -24.10 4.29 -4.00
CA SER A 187 -22.93 4.31 -4.90
C SER A 187 -21.76 5.12 -4.35
N ILE A 188 -21.56 5.10 -3.02
CA ILE A 188 -20.39 5.66 -2.36
C ILE A 188 -19.43 4.50 -2.11
N GLY A 189 -18.23 4.55 -2.69
CA GLY A 189 -17.24 3.50 -2.46
C GLY A 189 -16.55 3.63 -1.09
N PRO A 190 -16.10 2.51 -0.50
CA PRO A 190 -15.56 2.45 0.86
C PRO A 190 -14.11 2.90 1.02
N GLU A 191 -13.32 2.90 -0.04
CA GLU A 191 -11.85 2.94 -0.01
C GLU A 191 -11.32 4.20 0.70
N ASN A 192 -11.93 5.37 0.48
CA ASN A 192 -11.52 6.64 1.07
C ASN A 192 -12.43 7.10 2.23
N THR A 193 -12.96 6.15 3.01
CA THR A 193 -13.91 6.46 4.07
C THR A 193 -13.52 5.91 5.45
N ARG A 194 -14.06 6.54 6.50
CA ARG A 194 -14.07 6.06 7.88
C ARG A 194 -15.46 6.17 8.46
N VAL A 195 -15.74 5.51 9.58
CA VAL A 195 -17.08 5.54 10.20
C VAL A 195 -16.98 5.87 11.67
N ARG A 196 -17.73 6.86 12.13
CA ARG A 196 -17.86 7.12 13.56
C ARG A 196 -19.31 7.09 14.00
N LYS A 197 -19.52 6.69 15.24
CA LYS A 197 -20.78 6.85 15.94
C LYS A 197 -20.71 8.10 16.80
N VAL A 198 -21.78 8.90 16.79
CA VAL A 198 -21.90 10.09 17.63
C VAL A 198 -23.31 10.19 18.20
N VAL A 199 -23.46 10.77 19.38
CA VAL A 199 -24.77 11.05 19.98
C VAL A 199 -25.17 12.48 19.64
N LYS A 200 -26.27 12.65 18.92
CA LYS A 200 -26.86 13.95 18.59
C LYS A 200 -28.28 14.00 19.14
N ASP A 201 -28.59 15.01 19.93
CA ASP A 201 -29.91 15.20 20.56
C ASP A 201 -30.40 13.94 21.31
N GLY A 202 -29.48 13.27 22.00
CA GLY A 202 -29.74 12.04 22.76
C GLY A 202 -29.94 10.78 21.92
N LYS A 203 -29.77 10.84 20.58
CA LYS A 203 -29.89 9.70 19.68
C LYS A 203 -28.55 9.35 19.04
N PRO A 204 -28.17 8.05 18.99
CA PRO A 204 -27.01 7.64 18.25
C PRO A 204 -27.25 7.81 16.75
N ILE A 205 -26.33 8.49 16.08
CA ILE A 205 -26.26 8.60 14.62
C ILE A 205 -24.90 8.08 14.15
N LEU A 206 -24.83 7.67 12.88
CA LEU A 206 -23.59 7.23 12.25
C LEU A 206 -23.14 8.28 11.25
N GLN A 207 -21.84 8.55 11.22
CA GLN A 207 -21.23 9.47 10.27
C GLN A 207 -20.21 8.72 9.43
N LEU A 208 -20.46 8.69 8.13
CA LEU A 208 -19.53 8.23 7.12
C LEU A 208 -18.60 9.40 6.77
N LEU A 209 -17.38 9.35 7.27
CA LEU A 209 -16.35 10.36 7.02
C LEU A 209 -15.72 10.08 5.66
N GLN A 210 -15.85 10.99 4.71
CA GLN A 210 -15.23 10.89 3.39
C GLN A 210 -13.99 11.77 3.31
N ALA A 211 -12.86 11.16 2.96
CA ALA A 211 -11.61 11.86 2.79
C ALA A 211 -11.69 12.84 1.60
N SER A 212 -11.52 14.12 1.88
CA SER A 212 -11.60 15.20 0.90
C SER A 212 -10.98 16.49 1.45
N ALA A 213 -10.33 17.28 0.58
CA ALA A 213 -9.86 18.62 0.94
C ALA A 213 -11.02 19.58 1.19
N GLU A 214 -12.11 19.42 0.44
CA GLU A 214 -13.31 20.21 0.61
C GLU A 214 -14.19 19.72 1.76
N THR A 215 -14.75 20.68 2.49
CA THR A 215 -15.70 20.45 3.57
C THR A 215 -17.11 20.82 3.14
N GLY A 216 -18.11 20.35 3.89
CA GLY A 216 -19.51 20.74 3.70
C GLY A 216 -20.30 19.78 2.80
N PRO A 217 -21.60 20.04 2.64
CA PRO A 217 -22.53 19.11 1.99
C PRO A 217 -22.23 18.97 0.50
N LEU A 218 -22.44 17.77 -0.07
CA LEU A 218 -22.38 17.57 -1.54
C LEU A 218 -23.47 18.39 -2.25
N LYS A 219 -24.63 18.53 -1.61
CA LYS A 219 -25.77 19.35 -2.05
C LYS A 219 -26.46 19.93 -0.82
N ALA A 220 -26.84 21.21 -0.87
CA ALA A 220 -27.53 21.87 0.24
C ALA A 220 -28.77 21.06 0.68
N GLY A 221 -28.75 20.57 1.94
CA GLY A 221 -29.89 19.90 2.58
C GLY A 221 -29.98 18.37 2.48
N HIS A 222 -28.98 17.67 1.92
CA HIS A 222 -29.01 16.20 1.74
C HIS A 222 -27.73 15.50 2.20
N ASP A 223 -27.42 15.57 3.50
CA ASP A 223 -26.29 14.81 4.08
C ASP A 223 -26.73 13.45 4.65
N GLU A 224 -28.02 13.24 4.90
CA GLU A 224 -28.54 11.95 5.38
C GLU A 224 -28.61 10.94 4.21
N LEU A 225 -27.93 9.81 4.38
CA LEU A 225 -27.90 8.72 3.43
C LEU A 225 -29.06 7.75 3.65
N ALA A 226 -29.31 7.37 4.90
CA ALA A 226 -30.42 6.52 5.35
C ALA A 226 -30.44 6.43 6.88
N ASP A 227 -31.61 6.34 7.50
CA ASP A 227 -31.82 5.90 8.89
C ASP A 227 -30.81 6.46 9.93
N GLY A 228 -30.59 7.78 9.94
CA GLY A 228 -29.64 8.42 10.86
C GLY A 228 -28.16 8.22 10.51
N MET A 229 -27.85 7.83 9.28
CA MET A 229 -26.50 7.81 8.71
C MET A 229 -26.27 9.07 7.88
N PHE A 230 -25.17 9.78 8.14
CA PHE A 230 -24.83 11.03 7.47
C PHE A 230 -23.47 10.95 6.78
N LEU A 231 -23.37 11.44 5.55
CA LEU A 231 -22.09 11.67 4.90
C LEU A 231 -21.46 12.96 5.44
N VAL A 232 -20.19 12.89 5.84
CA VAL A 232 -19.41 14.04 6.30
C VAL A 232 -18.13 14.13 5.49
N ARG A 233 -18.00 15.20 4.71
CA ARG A 233 -16.79 15.50 3.93
C ARG A 233 -15.76 16.26 4.76
N GLY A 234 -14.53 16.33 4.27
CA GLY A 234 -13.45 17.05 4.91
C GLY A 234 -12.56 16.20 5.81
N ASP A 235 -12.70 14.87 5.80
CA ASP A 235 -11.77 14.02 6.55
C ASP A 235 -10.37 14.19 5.94
N HIS A 236 -9.39 14.47 6.80
CA HIS A 236 -8.02 14.80 6.39
C HIS A 236 -7.87 16.03 5.47
N SER A 237 -8.79 17.00 5.56
CA SER A 237 -8.85 18.15 4.64
C SER A 237 -7.55 18.94 4.53
N ASP A 238 -6.90 19.24 5.65
CA ASP A 238 -5.63 19.99 5.67
C ASP A 238 -4.50 19.26 4.93
N GLU A 239 -4.37 17.95 5.16
CA GLU A 239 -3.39 17.11 4.47
C GLU A 239 -3.69 17.03 2.98
N LEU A 240 -4.95 16.75 2.63
CA LEU A 240 -5.37 16.59 1.24
C LEU A 240 -5.29 17.90 0.45
N ALA A 241 -5.50 19.06 1.09
CA ALA A 241 -5.25 20.36 0.47
C ALA A 241 -3.77 20.55 0.10
N ARG A 242 -2.85 20.12 0.98
CA ARG A 242 -1.40 20.15 0.70
C ARG A 242 -1.01 19.15 -0.39
N VAL A 243 -1.61 17.96 -0.38
CA VAL A 243 -1.47 16.95 -1.45
C VAL A 243 -1.91 17.57 -2.78
N CYS A 244 -3.11 18.13 -2.87
CA CYS A 244 -3.63 18.80 -4.07
C CYS A 244 -2.69 19.91 -4.56
N SER A 245 -2.19 20.76 -3.66
CA SER A 245 -1.25 21.82 -4.03
C SER A 245 0.06 21.27 -4.60
N ALA A 246 0.59 20.18 -4.03
CA ALA A 246 1.81 19.55 -4.52
C ALA A 246 1.59 18.86 -5.87
N LEU A 247 0.49 18.14 -6.05
CA LEU A 247 0.13 17.50 -7.33
C LEU A 247 -0.13 18.53 -8.44
N GLN A 248 -0.76 19.66 -8.11
CA GLN A 248 -0.95 20.75 -9.06
C GLN A 248 0.40 21.34 -9.51
N LYS A 249 1.39 21.42 -8.62
CA LYS A 249 2.76 21.79 -8.98
C LYS A 249 3.47 20.70 -9.77
N ALA A 250 3.29 19.43 -9.44
CA ALA A 250 3.84 18.32 -10.22
C ALA A 250 3.32 18.37 -11.67
N LYS A 251 2.02 18.64 -11.86
CA LYS A 251 1.39 18.77 -13.18
C LYS A 251 2.07 19.82 -14.07
N ASP A 252 2.57 20.94 -13.51
CA ASP A 252 3.31 21.95 -14.27
C ASP A 252 4.61 21.39 -14.91
N TYR A 253 5.09 20.24 -14.42
CA TYR A 253 6.29 19.54 -14.90
C TYR A 253 5.98 18.18 -15.51
N ALA A 254 4.71 17.84 -15.77
CA ALA A 254 4.34 16.60 -16.44
C ALA A 254 5.05 16.46 -17.80
N GLY A 255 5.43 15.22 -18.15
CA GLY A 255 6.20 14.92 -19.36
C GLY A 255 5.37 14.63 -20.59
N ASN A 256 4.09 14.35 -20.40
CA ASN A 256 3.15 14.01 -21.45
C ASN A 256 1.70 14.28 -21.00
N ASP A 257 0.76 14.10 -21.93
CA ASP A 257 -0.66 14.34 -21.69
C ASP A 257 -1.28 13.33 -20.71
N LYS A 258 -0.77 12.09 -20.66
CA LYS A 258 -1.25 11.06 -19.73
C LYS A 258 -0.95 11.43 -18.29
N GLN A 259 0.26 11.92 -18.03
CA GLN A 259 0.67 12.48 -16.74
C GLN A 259 -0.20 13.66 -16.34
N THR A 260 -0.41 14.60 -17.27
CA THR A 260 -1.29 15.75 -17.03
C THR A 260 -2.72 15.30 -16.72
N GLN A 261 -3.23 14.29 -17.42
CA GLN A 261 -4.57 13.75 -17.26
C GLN A 261 -4.74 13.06 -15.90
N PHE A 262 -3.89 12.08 -15.56
CA PHE A 262 -4.05 11.37 -14.29
C PHE A 262 -3.84 12.29 -13.09
N LEU A 263 -2.91 13.25 -13.15
CA LEU A 263 -2.72 14.23 -12.07
C LEU A 263 -3.94 15.14 -11.90
N THR A 264 -4.60 15.51 -13.00
CA THR A 264 -5.84 16.29 -12.94
C THR A 264 -6.93 15.49 -12.22
N HIS A 265 -7.05 14.20 -12.52
CA HIS A 265 -8.01 13.32 -11.86
C HIS A 265 -7.64 13.00 -10.39
N TYR A 266 -6.36 12.88 -10.06
CA TYR A 266 -5.91 12.79 -8.65
C TYR A 266 -6.26 14.03 -7.86
N VAL A 267 -5.97 15.23 -8.39
CA VAL A 267 -6.36 16.49 -7.74
C VAL A 267 -7.87 16.54 -7.53
N GLU A 268 -8.66 16.12 -8.53
CA GLU A 268 -10.12 16.05 -8.39
C GLU A 268 -10.57 15.06 -7.31
N PHE A 269 -9.96 13.87 -7.27
CA PHE A 269 -10.23 12.86 -6.25
C PHE A 269 -9.95 13.38 -4.84
N PHE A 270 -8.75 13.91 -4.58
CA PHE A 270 -8.38 14.39 -3.25
C PHE A 270 -9.11 15.67 -2.86
N ARG A 271 -9.46 16.52 -3.82
CA ARG A 271 -10.30 17.69 -3.57
C ARG A 271 -11.70 17.29 -3.15
N THR A 272 -12.33 16.38 -3.90
CA THR A 272 -13.78 16.13 -3.79
C THR A 272 -14.16 14.90 -2.98
N GLY A 273 -13.30 13.88 -2.93
CA GLY A 273 -13.58 12.54 -2.43
C GLY A 273 -14.11 11.56 -3.51
N SER A 274 -14.11 11.94 -4.79
CA SER A 274 -14.73 11.14 -5.87
C SER A 274 -13.90 9.92 -6.31
N LEU A 275 -14.31 8.72 -5.93
CA LEU A 275 -13.66 7.49 -6.39
C LEU A 275 -13.75 7.27 -7.89
N LYS A 276 -14.77 7.82 -8.56
CA LYS A 276 -14.80 7.85 -10.02
C LYS A 276 -13.61 8.62 -10.58
N ALA A 277 -13.27 9.78 -10.00
CA ALA A 277 -12.09 10.52 -10.41
C ALA A 277 -10.81 9.71 -10.14
N PHE A 278 -10.73 8.98 -9.02
CA PHE A 278 -9.63 8.06 -8.78
C PHE A 278 -9.52 6.99 -9.86
N GLN A 279 -10.60 6.30 -10.22
CA GLN A 279 -10.61 5.30 -11.31
C GLN A 279 -10.20 5.90 -12.66
N GLU A 280 -10.67 7.10 -13.01
CA GLU A 280 -10.24 7.77 -14.24
C GLU A 280 -8.75 8.16 -14.20
N SER A 281 -8.20 8.47 -13.03
CA SER A 281 -6.76 8.66 -12.87
C SER A 281 -6.00 7.37 -13.13
N GLN A 282 -6.47 6.24 -12.59
CA GLN A 282 -5.80 4.95 -12.70
C GLN A 282 -5.83 4.45 -14.15
N LYS A 283 -6.98 4.55 -14.84
CA LYS A 283 -7.09 4.29 -16.29
C LYS A 283 -6.11 5.10 -17.14
N ALA A 284 -5.91 6.37 -16.82
CA ALA A 284 -4.93 7.20 -17.53
C ALA A 284 -3.49 6.79 -17.18
N TRP A 285 -3.22 6.51 -15.89
CA TRP A 285 -1.92 6.12 -15.38
C TRP A 285 -1.41 4.78 -15.93
N VAL A 286 -2.26 3.75 -16.02
CA VAL A 286 -1.86 2.45 -16.61
C VAL A 286 -1.46 2.56 -18.08
N THR A 287 -1.88 3.63 -18.76
CA THR A 287 -1.50 3.91 -20.16
C THR A 287 -0.24 4.78 -20.30
N ASP A 288 0.30 5.33 -19.20
CA ASP A 288 1.58 6.04 -19.18
C ASP A 288 2.75 5.05 -19.09
N ILE A 289 3.05 4.38 -20.20
CA ILE A 289 4.04 3.28 -20.25
C ILE A 289 5.46 3.82 -20.14
N SER A 290 6.33 3.13 -19.39
CA SER A 290 7.76 3.45 -19.27
C SER A 290 8.05 4.86 -18.71
N ALA A 291 7.28 5.27 -17.69
CA ALA A 291 7.50 6.55 -17.02
C ALA A 291 8.88 6.61 -16.34
N ARG A 292 9.65 7.67 -16.61
CA ARG A 292 10.97 7.89 -15.97
C ARG A 292 10.85 8.09 -14.45
N VAL A 293 9.78 8.78 -14.04
CA VAL A 293 9.39 8.96 -12.64
C VAL A 293 8.02 8.32 -12.52
N GLU A 294 8.00 7.13 -11.92
CA GLU A 294 6.78 6.38 -11.68
C GLU A 294 6.16 6.77 -10.35
N ASN A 295 4.85 6.66 -10.24
CA ASN A 295 4.13 7.02 -9.03
C ASN A 295 2.86 6.21 -8.87
N ILE A 296 2.49 6.01 -7.61
CA ILE A 296 1.13 5.69 -7.21
C ILE A 296 0.90 6.37 -5.87
N LEU A 297 -0.24 7.03 -5.69
CA LEU A 297 -0.65 7.52 -4.38
C LEU A 297 -2.17 7.62 -4.27
N GLY A 298 -2.69 7.35 -3.07
CA GLY A 298 -4.12 7.41 -2.77
C GLY A 298 -4.51 6.52 -1.61
N PHE A 299 -5.79 6.16 -1.54
CA PHE A 299 -6.29 5.14 -0.63
C PHE A 299 -6.29 3.82 -1.39
N ILE A 300 -5.26 3.00 -1.19
CA ILE A 300 -4.93 1.87 -2.09
C ILE A 300 -5.41 0.55 -1.49
N GLU A 301 -4.74 0.02 -0.46
CA GLU A 301 -5.02 -1.33 0.04
C GLU A 301 -5.84 -1.37 1.34
N PRO A 302 -6.83 -2.27 1.46
CA PRO A 302 -7.72 -2.34 2.62
C PRO A 302 -7.27 -3.30 3.72
N TYR A 303 -6.01 -3.73 3.74
CA TYR A 303 -5.54 -4.82 4.63
C TYR A 303 -5.74 -4.54 6.13
N ARG A 304 -5.66 -3.27 6.54
CA ARG A 304 -5.71 -2.88 7.96
C ARG A 304 -7.09 -2.45 8.44
N ASP A 305 -8.07 -2.37 7.53
CA ASP A 305 -9.48 -2.28 7.95
C ASP A 305 -9.95 -3.67 8.36
N PRO A 306 -10.41 -3.90 9.60
CA PRO A 306 -10.95 -5.20 9.99
C PRO A 306 -12.21 -5.63 9.20
N ALA A 307 -12.90 -4.70 8.51
CA ALA A 307 -13.94 -5.05 7.55
C ALA A 307 -13.42 -5.34 6.13
N GLY A 308 -12.15 -5.01 5.85
CA GLY A 308 -11.46 -5.30 4.59
C GLY A 308 -11.96 -4.52 3.39
N ILE A 309 -12.52 -3.31 3.59
CA ILE A 309 -13.09 -2.49 2.51
C ILE A 309 -12.61 -1.05 2.48
N ARG A 310 -12.06 -0.51 3.59
CA ARG A 310 -11.49 0.84 3.64
C ARG A 310 -9.98 0.77 3.48
N SER A 311 -9.44 1.60 2.61
CA SER A 311 -8.04 1.53 2.21
C SER A 311 -7.15 2.47 3.02
N GLU A 312 -5.92 2.06 3.25
CA GLU A 312 -4.90 2.91 3.87
C GLU A 312 -4.39 3.94 2.84
N TRP A 313 -3.99 5.11 3.32
CA TRP A 313 -3.20 6.03 2.50
C TRP A 313 -1.85 5.40 2.19
N GLU A 314 -1.54 5.28 0.90
CA GLU A 314 -0.25 4.82 0.42
C GLU A 314 0.26 5.75 -0.68
N ALA A 315 1.58 5.88 -0.76
CA ALA A 315 2.25 6.61 -1.81
C ALA A 315 3.65 6.06 -2.07
N MET A 316 3.95 5.71 -3.32
CA MET A 316 5.27 5.33 -3.79
C MET A 316 5.65 6.21 -4.98
N ILE A 317 6.78 6.91 -4.85
CA ILE A 317 7.41 7.66 -5.93
C ILE A 317 8.74 6.98 -6.25
N GLY A 318 8.86 6.47 -7.47
CA GLY A 318 10.00 5.70 -7.92
C GLY A 318 10.67 6.36 -9.13
N ILE A 319 11.99 6.24 -9.21
CA ILE A 319 12.73 6.64 -10.41
C ILE A 319 13.14 5.36 -11.10
N ALA A 320 12.63 5.15 -12.31
CA ALA A 320 13.03 3.98 -13.08
C ALA A 320 14.52 4.07 -13.39
N ASP A 321 15.23 2.94 -13.54
CA ASP A 321 16.61 2.94 -14.04
C ASP A 321 16.59 2.56 -15.52
N ALA A 322 17.20 3.36 -16.39
CA ALA A 322 17.18 3.14 -17.83
C ALA A 322 17.88 1.83 -18.22
N ASP A 323 18.92 1.43 -17.50
CA ASP A 323 19.64 0.18 -17.76
C ASP A 323 18.86 -1.02 -17.22
N GLU A 324 18.19 -0.91 -16.07
CA GLU A 324 17.28 -1.95 -15.58
C GLU A 324 16.04 -2.11 -16.48
N ILE A 325 15.49 -1.01 -17.01
CA ILE A 325 14.39 -1.08 -18.00
C ILE A 325 14.82 -1.79 -19.27
N LYS A 326 15.97 -1.42 -19.86
CA LYS A 326 16.49 -2.10 -21.07
C LYS A 326 16.63 -3.59 -20.82
N LYS A 327 17.12 -3.94 -19.64
CA LYS A 327 17.29 -5.30 -19.20
C LYS A 327 15.95 -6.04 -19.11
N LEU A 328 14.98 -5.49 -18.38
CA LEU A 328 13.64 -6.06 -18.26
C LEU A 328 12.92 -6.18 -19.59
N LYS A 329 13.14 -5.24 -20.51
CA LYS A 329 12.61 -5.32 -21.86
C LYS A 329 13.08 -6.58 -22.59
N ILE A 330 14.35 -6.99 -22.45
CA ILE A 330 14.85 -8.25 -23.06
C ILE A 330 14.08 -9.45 -22.52
N PHE A 331 13.80 -9.47 -21.21
CA PHE A 331 13.02 -10.53 -20.57
C PHE A 331 11.58 -10.54 -21.07
N VAL A 332 10.93 -9.38 -21.15
CA VAL A 332 9.60 -9.20 -21.73
C VAL A 332 9.54 -9.63 -23.19
N ASP A 333 10.48 -9.20 -24.02
CA ASP A 333 10.55 -9.57 -25.44
C ASP A 333 10.75 -11.10 -25.61
N SER A 334 11.39 -11.75 -24.64
CA SER A 334 11.62 -13.20 -24.62
C SER A 334 10.50 -14.00 -23.95
N SER A 335 9.54 -13.35 -23.27
CA SER A 335 8.50 -14.00 -22.45
C SER A 335 7.76 -15.16 -23.15
N THR A 336 7.46 -15.01 -24.45
CA THR A 336 6.75 -16.05 -25.21
C THR A 336 7.54 -17.37 -25.28
N SER A 337 8.87 -17.35 -25.32
CA SER A 337 9.66 -18.59 -25.31
C SER A 337 9.57 -19.32 -23.96
N PHE A 338 9.49 -18.58 -22.86
CA PHE A 338 9.31 -19.14 -21.52
C PHE A 338 7.88 -19.61 -21.27
N ILE A 339 6.87 -18.88 -21.76
CA ILE A 339 5.47 -19.29 -21.66
C ILE A 339 5.24 -20.65 -22.35
N ARG A 340 5.93 -20.93 -23.46
CA ARG A 340 5.89 -22.24 -24.14
C ARG A 340 6.51 -23.40 -23.34
N GLN A 341 7.19 -23.10 -22.24
CA GLN A 341 7.79 -24.10 -21.34
C GLN A 341 6.92 -24.35 -20.11
N LEU A 342 5.83 -23.60 -19.91
CA LEU A 342 4.96 -23.76 -18.76
C LEU A 342 4.31 -25.16 -18.73
N PRO A 343 3.96 -25.69 -17.55
CA PRO A 343 3.41 -27.04 -17.42
C PRO A 343 2.10 -27.30 -18.18
N TRP A 344 1.35 -26.24 -18.55
CA TRP A 344 0.13 -26.34 -19.36
C TRP A 344 0.34 -26.05 -20.85
N ALA A 345 1.57 -25.79 -21.27
CA ALA A 345 1.91 -25.53 -22.66
C ALA A 345 1.76 -26.79 -23.52
N VAL A 346 1.22 -26.64 -24.73
CA VAL A 346 1.00 -27.75 -25.66
C VAL A 346 1.54 -27.38 -27.03
N LYS A 347 2.47 -28.18 -27.55
CA LYS A 347 3.11 -27.96 -28.85
C LYS A 347 2.07 -27.94 -29.98
N GLY A 348 2.16 -26.95 -30.86
CA GLY A 348 1.26 -26.80 -32.02
C GLY A 348 -0.11 -26.20 -31.70
N VAL A 349 -0.42 -25.95 -30.42
CA VAL A 349 -1.67 -25.29 -30.00
C VAL A 349 -1.34 -23.91 -29.45
N ASN A 350 -2.04 -22.87 -29.93
CA ASN A 350 -1.82 -21.49 -29.53
C ASN A 350 -0.32 -21.09 -29.60
N ASP A 351 0.31 -21.38 -30.75
CA ASP A 351 1.75 -21.12 -30.96
C ASP A 351 2.66 -21.75 -29.87
N GLY A 352 2.27 -22.95 -29.42
CA GLY A 352 2.97 -23.73 -28.40
C GLY A 352 2.62 -23.38 -26.96
N LYS A 353 1.77 -22.38 -26.70
CA LYS A 353 1.38 -21.95 -25.35
C LYS A 353 0.25 -22.81 -24.75
N GLY A 354 -0.42 -23.62 -25.56
CA GLY A 354 -1.53 -24.46 -25.12
C GLY A 354 -2.87 -23.72 -24.95
N THR A 355 -3.89 -24.48 -24.60
CA THR A 355 -5.30 -24.04 -24.54
C THR A 355 -5.64 -23.20 -23.31
N PHE A 356 -4.88 -23.37 -22.23
CA PHE A 356 -5.05 -22.66 -20.96
C PHE A 356 -4.22 -21.37 -20.87
N GLU A 357 -3.66 -20.92 -21.99
CA GLU A 357 -2.95 -19.65 -22.08
C GLU A 357 -3.69 -18.65 -22.97
N LYS A 358 -3.49 -17.35 -22.70
CA LYS A 358 -3.98 -16.28 -23.57
C LYS A 358 -3.34 -16.38 -24.96
N SER A 359 -4.08 -16.04 -26.01
CA SER A 359 -3.55 -16.07 -27.37
C SER A 359 -2.49 -15.00 -27.58
N LEU A 360 -2.85 -13.76 -27.25
CA LEU A 360 -1.95 -12.64 -27.12
C LEU A 360 -1.47 -12.56 -25.66
N PHE A 361 -0.16 -12.64 -25.46
CA PHE A 361 0.44 -12.27 -24.18
C PHE A 361 0.71 -10.78 -24.24
N GLU A 362 -0.10 -10.01 -23.53
CA GLU A 362 0.15 -8.59 -23.30
C GLU A 362 1.00 -8.52 -22.04
N ALA A 363 2.30 -8.24 -22.23
CA ALA A 363 3.18 -8.06 -21.10
C ALA A 363 2.67 -6.85 -20.29
N PRO A 364 2.42 -7.00 -18.98
CA PRO A 364 2.18 -5.84 -18.13
C PRO A 364 3.36 -4.87 -18.24
N ASP A 365 3.10 -3.58 -18.08
CA ASP A 365 4.18 -2.59 -17.98
C ASP A 365 4.99 -2.93 -16.73
N PHE A 366 6.18 -3.47 -16.95
CA PHE A 366 7.05 -4.02 -15.93
C PHE A 366 8.22 -3.07 -15.74
N THR A 367 8.18 -2.30 -14.66
CA THR A 367 9.19 -1.27 -14.40
C THR A 367 9.89 -1.52 -13.08
N SER A 368 11.22 -1.59 -13.12
CA SER A 368 12.06 -1.54 -11.92
C SER A 368 12.34 -0.09 -11.57
N VAL A 369 12.02 0.29 -10.34
CA VAL A 369 12.19 1.65 -9.83
C VAL A 369 13.02 1.66 -8.56
N HIS A 370 13.81 2.70 -8.41
CA HIS A 370 14.47 3.02 -7.15
C HIS A 370 13.58 4.01 -6.42
N VAL A 371 13.16 3.63 -5.21
CA VAL A 371 12.24 4.43 -4.39
C VAL A 371 12.89 5.73 -3.98
N LEU A 372 12.25 6.85 -4.33
CA LEU A 372 12.57 8.19 -3.86
C LEU A 372 11.77 8.55 -2.61
N ALA A 373 10.49 8.20 -2.59
CA ALA A 373 9.60 8.39 -1.43
C ALA A 373 8.63 7.22 -1.33
N LEU A 374 8.44 6.72 -0.12
CA LEU A 374 7.46 5.69 0.22
C LEU A 374 6.78 6.09 1.53
N CYS A 375 5.47 6.29 1.49
CA CYS A 375 4.67 6.70 2.63
C CYS A 375 3.44 5.79 2.73
N GLY A 376 3.31 5.05 3.81
CA GLY A 376 2.27 4.03 4.02
C GLY A 376 2.84 2.87 4.83
N SER A 377 1.96 2.00 5.35
CA SER A 377 2.40 0.70 5.85
C SER A 377 2.68 -0.22 4.64
N ILE A 378 3.73 -1.01 4.75
CA ILE A 378 4.46 -1.58 3.61
C ILE A 378 3.65 -2.66 2.88
N TYR A 379 3.22 -2.43 1.63
CA TYR A 379 2.73 -3.49 0.72
C TYR A 379 3.15 -3.27 -0.76
N GLU A 380 3.20 -4.38 -1.52
CA GLU A 380 3.97 -4.51 -2.77
C GLU A 380 3.13 -4.59 -4.07
N TYR A 381 1.80 -4.54 -4.03
CA TYR A 381 0.95 -4.90 -5.17
C TYR A 381 -0.17 -3.91 -5.43
N ILE A 382 -0.42 -3.56 -6.71
CA ILE A 382 -1.60 -2.80 -7.13
C ILE A 382 -2.14 -3.38 -8.43
N ARG A 383 -3.44 -3.73 -8.46
CA ARG A 383 -4.12 -4.31 -9.64
C ARG A 383 -5.38 -3.53 -9.99
N GLU A 384 -5.63 -3.30 -11.28
CA GLU A 384 -6.90 -2.73 -11.77
C GLU A 384 -7.44 -3.49 -13.00
N ALA A 385 -8.74 -3.37 -13.27
CA ALA A 385 -9.46 -4.06 -14.33
C ALA A 385 -9.23 -3.49 -15.75
N CYS A 386 -8.56 -2.34 -15.89
CA CYS A 386 -8.28 -1.68 -17.17
C CYS A 386 -6.82 -1.85 -17.65
N GLY A 387 -6.09 -2.79 -17.04
CA GLY A 387 -4.65 -2.95 -17.15
C GLY A 387 -4.00 -2.87 -15.76
N PHE A 388 -2.75 -3.31 -15.65
CA PHE A 388 -2.00 -3.23 -14.40
C PHE A 388 -0.52 -2.94 -14.69
N LYS A 389 0.14 -2.27 -13.75
CA LYS A 389 1.60 -2.07 -13.77
C LYS A 389 2.22 -2.90 -12.67
N ASN A 390 3.32 -3.57 -13.01
CA ASN A 390 4.11 -4.31 -12.04
C ASN A 390 5.36 -3.49 -11.73
N ILE A 391 5.52 -3.11 -10.46
CA ILE A 391 6.58 -2.20 -10.03
C ILE A 391 7.49 -2.90 -9.03
N VAL A 392 8.77 -3.03 -9.39
CA VAL A 392 9.79 -3.60 -8.50
C VAL A 392 10.55 -2.49 -7.80
N LEU A 393 10.63 -2.54 -6.46
CA LEU A 393 11.36 -1.57 -5.65
C LEU A 393 12.84 -1.98 -5.47
N ALA A 394 13.66 -1.73 -6.50
CA ALA A 394 15.03 -2.25 -6.62
C ALA A 394 15.95 -1.90 -5.44
N ASN A 395 15.96 -0.62 -5.03
CA ASN A 395 16.85 -0.17 -3.96
C ASN A 395 16.44 -0.68 -2.57
N ARG A 396 15.24 -1.25 -2.40
CA ARG A 396 14.82 -1.95 -1.17
C ARG A 396 15.33 -3.39 -1.14
N LEU A 397 15.36 -4.08 -2.28
CA LEU A 397 15.91 -5.44 -2.41
C LEU A 397 17.42 -5.49 -2.10
N SER A 398 18.13 -4.38 -2.36
CA SER A 398 19.57 -4.23 -2.12
C SER A 398 19.98 -4.10 -0.65
N LEU A 399 19.03 -3.94 0.28
CA LEU A 399 19.33 -3.56 1.67
C LEU A 399 19.62 -4.72 2.61
N LYS A 400 19.16 -5.95 2.35
CA LYS A 400 19.40 -7.05 3.31
C LYS A 400 20.84 -7.57 3.18
N SER A 401 21.51 -7.76 4.32
CA SER A 401 22.88 -8.32 4.49
C SER A 401 23.00 -9.81 4.09
N PHE A 402 22.40 -10.21 2.97
CA PHE A 402 22.53 -11.55 2.42
C PHE A 402 23.38 -11.46 1.15
N LYS A 403 24.25 -12.47 0.98
CA LYS A 403 25.36 -12.60 0.02
C LYS A 403 25.15 -11.91 -1.34
N SER A 404 26.24 -11.56 -2.02
CA SER A 404 26.27 -10.92 -3.34
C SER A 404 25.33 -11.52 -4.41
N THR A 405 24.87 -12.77 -4.27
CA THR A 405 23.95 -13.43 -5.20
C THR A 405 22.46 -13.28 -4.83
N THR A 406 22.11 -12.88 -3.60
CA THR A 406 20.71 -12.86 -3.12
C THR A 406 19.86 -11.79 -3.79
N HIS A 407 20.45 -10.63 -4.11
CA HIS A 407 19.71 -9.57 -4.83
C HIS A 407 19.33 -10.00 -6.25
N ILE A 408 20.20 -10.77 -6.92
CA ILE A 408 19.94 -11.35 -8.24
C ILE A 408 18.80 -12.35 -8.15
N VAL A 409 18.89 -13.31 -7.22
CA VAL A 409 17.83 -14.31 -7.02
C VAL A 409 16.50 -13.64 -6.72
N ARG A 410 16.47 -12.65 -5.82
CA ARG A 410 15.23 -11.92 -5.49
C ARG A 410 14.66 -11.16 -6.67
N PHE A 411 15.50 -10.40 -7.38
CA PHE A 411 15.06 -9.68 -8.56
C PHE A 411 14.49 -10.65 -9.61
N LEU A 412 15.17 -11.79 -9.82
CA LEU A 412 14.72 -12.83 -10.73
C LEU A 412 13.38 -13.42 -10.32
N THR A 413 13.25 -13.84 -9.05
CA THR A 413 12.00 -14.42 -8.54
C THR A 413 10.89 -13.41 -8.61
N THR A 414 11.11 -12.13 -8.26
CA THR A 414 10.09 -11.09 -8.38
C THR A 414 9.71 -10.86 -9.85
N ALA A 415 10.70 -10.74 -10.75
CA ALA A 415 10.41 -10.53 -12.17
C ALA A 415 9.61 -11.69 -12.78
N ILE A 416 9.94 -12.94 -12.44
CA ILE A 416 9.18 -14.11 -12.88
C ILE A 416 7.80 -14.13 -12.25
N HIS A 417 7.69 -13.94 -10.92
CA HIS A 417 6.44 -13.89 -10.17
C HIS A 417 5.45 -12.91 -10.79
N GLU A 418 5.91 -11.70 -11.10
CA GLU A 418 5.07 -10.65 -11.66
C GLU A 418 4.75 -10.87 -13.15
N LEU A 419 5.77 -11.08 -13.99
CA LEU A 419 5.58 -11.14 -15.44
C LEU A 419 4.98 -12.47 -15.89
N ILE A 420 5.53 -13.57 -15.40
CA ILE A 420 5.16 -14.92 -15.82
C ILE A 420 4.18 -15.53 -14.82
N GLY A 421 4.33 -15.33 -13.52
CA GLY A 421 3.37 -15.79 -12.52
C GLY A 421 2.02 -15.16 -12.77
N HIS A 422 1.86 -13.89 -12.40
CA HIS A 422 0.59 -13.18 -12.54
C HIS A 422 0.15 -12.92 -13.98
N GLY A 423 1.09 -12.70 -14.91
CA GLY A 423 0.77 -12.37 -16.30
C GLY A 423 0.19 -13.54 -17.13
N THR A 424 0.42 -14.79 -16.71
CA THR A 424 0.06 -15.99 -17.48
C THR A 424 -1.13 -16.74 -16.90
N GLY A 425 -1.75 -17.56 -17.75
CA GLY A 425 -2.94 -18.31 -17.44
C GLY A 425 -4.20 -17.62 -17.96
N LYS A 426 -5.07 -18.43 -18.56
CA LYS A 426 -6.36 -18.01 -19.09
C LYS A 426 -7.48 -18.55 -18.21
N LEU A 427 -8.34 -17.66 -17.73
CA LEU A 427 -9.63 -18.04 -17.18
C LEU A 427 -10.57 -18.38 -18.32
N LEU A 428 -11.07 -19.61 -18.36
CA LEU A 428 -12.12 -20.01 -19.31
C LEU A 428 -13.43 -19.38 -18.86
N SER A 429 -14.04 -18.55 -19.69
CA SER A 429 -15.15 -17.69 -19.27
C SER A 429 -16.18 -17.47 -20.37
N GLU A 430 -17.44 -17.31 -19.96
CA GLU A 430 -18.48 -16.68 -20.74
C GLU A 430 -18.33 -15.16 -20.66
N THR A 431 -17.79 -14.56 -21.72
CA THR A 431 -17.46 -13.13 -21.79
C THR A 431 -18.70 -12.25 -21.91
N SER A 432 -19.71 -12.73 -22.63
CA SER A 432 -21.06 -12.16 -22.72
C SER A 432 -22.04 -13.31 -22.91
N PRO A 433 -23.35 -13.12 -22.67
CA PRO A 433 -24.33 -14.19 -22.81
C PRO A 433 -24.17 -14.98 -24.12
N GLY A 434 -23.86 -16.27 -24.02
CA GLY A 434 -23.64 -17.19 -25.14
C GLY A 434 -22.29 -17.07 -25.88
N THR A 435 -21.39 -16.20 -25.44
CA THR A 435 -20.07 -15.96 -26.07
C THR A 435 -18.94 -16.34 -25.13
N TYR A 436 -18.15 -17.34 -25.52
CA TYR A 436 -17.09 -17.91 -24.70
C TYR A 436 -15.72 -17.51 -25.24
N ASN A 437 -14.76 -17.31 -24.35
CA ASN A 437 -13.37 -17.10 -24.76
C ASN A 437 -12.63 -18.40 -25.09
N PHE A 438 -13.32 -19.54 -25.18
CA PHE A 438 -12.80 -20.86 -25.51
C PHE A 438 -13.82 -21.63 -26.36
N ASP A 439 -13.39 -22.70 -27.02
CA ASP A 439 -14.29 -23.57 -27.79
C ASP A 439 -15.20 -24.34 -26.83
N LYS A 440 -16.48 -23.95 -26.78
CA LYS A 440 -17.46 -24.57 -25.89
C LYS A 440 -17.98 -25.90 -26.45
N GLN A 441 -17.92 -26.09 -27.76
CA GLN A 441 -18.34 -27.30 -28.45
C GLN A 441 -17.28 -28.39 -28.32
N ASN A 442 -16.00 -28.01 -28.31
CA ASN A 442 -14.85 -28.88 -28.03
C ASN A 442 -14.01 -28.30 -26.88
N PRO A 443 -14.46 -28.43 -25.62
CA PRO A 443 -13.75 -27.87 -24.48
C PRO A 443 -12.32 -28.42 -24.36
N PRO A 444 -11.36 -27.61 -23.88
CA PRO A 444 -9.99 -28.06 -23.72
C PRO A 444 -9.88 -29.21 -22.71
N THR A 445 -8.95 -30.12 -22.96
CA THR A 445 -8.62 -31.22 -22.04
C THR A 445 -7.70 -30.73 -20.94
N SER A 446 -8.05 -30.99 -19.69
CA SER A 446 -7.24 -30.64 -18.52
C SER A 446 -5.93 -31.43 -18.51
N PRO A 447 -4.75 -30.77 -18.38
CA PRO A 447 -3.47 -31.48 -18.27
C PRO A 447 -3.30 -32.20 -16.93
N LEU A 448 -4.13 -31.88 -15.93
CA LEU A 448 -4.12 -32.51 -14.60
C LEU A 448 -4.92 -33.82 -14.57
N SER A 449 -6.11 -33.83 -15.15
CA SER A 449 -7.02 -34.99 -15.09
C SER A 449 -7.03 -35.83 -16.38
N GLY A 450 -6.60 -35.27 -17.52
CA GLY A 450 -6.75 -35.89 -18.83
C GLY A 450 -8.17 -35.85 -19.39
N GLU A 451 -9.11 -35.23 -18.66
CA GLU A 451 -10.53 -35.13 -19.03
C GLU A 451 -10.87 -33.76 -19.63
N VAL A 452 -11.94 -33.70 -20.44
CA VAL A 452 -12.46 -32.43 -20.96
C VAL A 452 -12.97 -31.54 -19.81
N VAL A 453 -12.70 -30.23 -19.88
CA VAL A 453 -13.19 -29.32 -18.85
C VAL A 453 -14.72 -29.23 -18.84
N THR A 454 -15.29 -29.37 -17.65
CA THR A 454 -16.74 -29.30 -17.43
C THR A 454 -17.17 -27.99 -16.78
N SER A 455 -16.23 -27.20 -16.25
CA SER A 455 -16.46 -25.94 -15.57
C SER A 455 -15.76 -24.76 -16.26
N HIS A 456 -16.33 -23.57 -16.08
CA HIS A 456 -15.83 -22.29 -16.55
C HIS A 456 -16.50 -21.17 -15.73
N TYR A 457 -15.96 -19.95 -15.81
CA TYR A 457 -16.59 -18.77 -15.20
C TYR A 457 -17.82 -18.36 -15.99
N LEU A 458 -18.93 -18.15 -15.29
CA LEU A 458 -20.16 -17.63 -15.87
C LEU A 458 -20.06 -16.13 -16.13
N HIS A 459 -20.96 -15.60 -16.95
CA HIS A 459 -21.03 -14.16 -17.18
C HIS A 459 -21.11 -13.37 -15.87
N GLY A 460 -20.21 -12.39 -15.70
CA GLY A 460 -20.11 -11.55 -14.51
C GLY A 460 -19.31 -12.15 -13.34
N GLN A 461 -18.92 -13.42 -13.40
CA GLN A 461 -18.03 -14.02 -12.40
C GLN A 461 -16.57 -13.63 -12.65
N THR A 462 -15.84 -13.43 -11.56
CA THR A 462 -14.41 -13.13 -11.54
C THR A 462 -13.68 -14.14 -10.65
N TRP A 463 -12.35 -14.16 -10.75
CA TRP A 463 -11.49 -14.93 -9.82
C TRP A 463 -11.88 -14.69 -8.36
N GLY A 464 -11.98 -13.42 -7.96
CA GLY A 464 -12.36 -13.02 -6.61
C GLY A 464 -13.76 -13.47 -6.22
N SER A 465 -14.75 -13.37 -7.11
CA SER A 465 -16.13 -13.76 -6.78
C SER A 465 -16.29 -15.26 -6.56
N VAL A 466 -15.50 -16.10 -7.23
CA VAL A 466 -15.58 -17.56 -7.14
C VAL A 466 -14.73 -18.12 -6.01
N PHE A 467 -13.47 -17.66 -5.88
CA PHE A 467 -12.54 -18.15 -4.86
C PHE A 467 -12.72 -17.46 -3.50
N GLY A 468 -13.44 -16.33 -3.45
CA GLY A 468 -13.74 -15.60 -2.23
C GLY A 468 -12.48 -15.29 -1.43
N LYS A 469 -12.48 -15.66 -0.15
CA LYS A 469 -11.37 -15.40 0.79
C LYS A 469 -10.05 -16.08 0.39
N LEU A 470 -10.07 -17.14 -0.43
CA LEU A 470 -8.87 -17.84 -0.85
C LEU A 470 -8.23 -17.23 -2.11
N ALA A 471 -8.92 -16.29 -2.77
CA ALA A 471 -8.50 -15.76 -4.06
C ALA A 471 -7.07 -15.20 -4.05
N GLY A 472 -6.72 -14.39 -3.05
CA GLY A 472 -5.37 -13.84 -2.92
C GLY A 472 -4.34 -14.93 -2.66
N THR A 473 -4.52 -15.72 -1.60
CA THR A 473 -3.57 -16.76 -1.20
C THR A 473 -3.27 -17.78 -2.30
N VAL A 474 -4.29 -18.21 -3.07
CA VAL A 474 -4.09 -19.18 -4.16
C VAL A 474 -3.34 -18.56 -5.33
N GLU A 475 -3.65 -17.31 -5.69
CA GLU A 475 -2.97 -16.62 -6.79
C GLU A 475 -1.51 -16.31 -6.46
N GLU A 476 -1.21 -15.87 -5.24
CA GLU A 476 0.16 -15.65 -4.76
C GLU A 476 0.97 -16.95 -4.74
N CYS A 477 0.37 -18.03 -4.22
CA CYS A 477 1.00 -19.35 -4.23
C CYS A 477 1.35 -19.79 -5.65
N ARG A 478 0.44 -19.62 -6.61
CA ARG A 478 0.68 -19.92 -8.03
C ARG A 478 1.85 -19.11 -8.59
N ALA A 479 1.88 -17.80 -8.38
CA ALA A 479 2.92 -16.92 -8.91
C ALA A 479 4.31 -17.18 -8.29
N ILE A 480 4.37 -17.46 -6.98
CA ILE A 480 5.60 -17.88 -6.30
C ILE A 480 6.11 -19.19 -6.89
N LEU A 481 5.25 -20.20 -7.06
CA LEU A 481 5.66 -21.49 -7.63
C LEU A 481 6.18 -21.39 -9.06
N MET A 482 5.71 -20.43 -9.86
CA MET A 482 6.29 -20.17 -11.19
C MET A 482 7.74 -19.69 -11.12
N SER A 483 8.07 -18.89 -10.10
CA SER A 483 9.44 -18.42 -9.87
C SER A 483 10.38 -19.57 -9.52
N GLU A 484 9.91 -20.49 -8.68
CA GLU A 484 10.63 -21.71 -8.33
C GLU A 484 10.78 -22.65 -9.54
N TYR A 485 9.74 -22.78 -10.37
CA TYR A 485 9.76 -23.62 -11.58
C TYR A 485 10.82 -23.19 -12.60
N PHE A 486 11.07 -21.89 -12.73
CA PHE A 486 12.06 -21.35 -13.67
C PHE A 486 13.44 -21.07 -13.04
N MET A 487 13.63 -21.38 -11.75
CA MET A 487 14.81 -20.94 -11.01
C MET A 487 16.14 -21.50 -11.55
N ASP A 488 16.12 -22.68 -12.18
CA ASP A 488 17.28 -23.33 -12.81
C ASP A 488 17.27 -23.27 -14.36
N ASN A 489 16.36 -22.50 -14.95
CA ASN A 489 16.23 -22.36 -16.39
C ASN A 489 17.43 -21.59 -16.98
N LYS A 490 18.29 -22.29 -17.73
CA LYS A 490 19.53 -21.73 -18.27
C LYS A 490 19.30 -20.57 -19.23
N ASP A 491 18.32 -20.67 -20.12
CA ASP A 491 18.01 -19.60 -21.08
C ASP A 491 17.58 -18.32 -20.36
N LEU A 492 16.82 -18.47 -19.27
CA LEU A 492 16.38 -17.36 -18.44
C LEU A 492 17.53 -16.75 -17.64
N LEU A 493 18.40 -17.59 -17.05
CA LEU A 493 19.60 -17.13 -16.33
C LEU A 493 20.64 -16.47 -17.26
N ASP A 494 20.73 -16.92 -18.51
CA ASP A 494 21.64 -16.39 -19.53
C ASP A 494 21.21 -15.04 -20.09
N ILE A 495 19.96 -14.61 -19.84
CA ILE A 495 19.54 -13.24 -20.11
C ILE A 495 20.43 -12.32 -19.25
N GLN A 496 21.41 -11.66 -19.91
CA GLN A 496 22.50 -10.86 -19.32
C GLN A 496 22.06 -9.78 -18.31
N VAL A 497 20.76 -9.54 -18.22
CA VAL A 497 20.05 -8.78 -17.20
C VAL A 497 20.45 -9.17 -15.78
N PHE A 498 20.66 -10.46 -15.55
CA PHE A 498 20.73 -11.04 -14.20
C PHE A 498 22.16 -11.29 -13.69
N LEU A 499 23.19 -11.20 -14.54
CA LEU A 499 24.51 -11.77 -14.25
C LEU A 499 25.67 -10.77 -14.06
N ARG A 500 25.42 -9.49 -13.75
CA ARG A 500 26.49 -8.54 -13.41
C ARG A 500 26.16 -7.58 -12.28
#